data_AF-A0A8R2BBB1-F1
#
_entry.id   AF-A0A8R2BBB1-F1
#
_cell.length_a   1.000
_cell.length_b   1.000
_cell.length_c   1.000
_cell.angle_alpha   90.00
_cell.angle_beta   90.00
_cell.angle_gamma   90.00
#
_symmetry.space_group_name_H-M   'P 1'
#
loop_
_entity.id
_entity.type
_entity.pdbx_description
1 polymer ?
#
loop_
_entity_poly.entity_id
_entity_poly.type
_entity_poly.pdbx_seq_one_letter_code
_entity_poly.pdbx_strand_id
1 'polypeptide(L)'
;LDLPDGGHISHGLMAQKKRLSAASIFFETLPYHVNMETGLIDYDELEKSAKNFKPDIIIAGVTSYPRTLDYKRFRTIAQASDSYLMADMSHISGLVAAGVIPSPFEYCDVVTSTTHKTLRGPRAGVIFYRKGVKSVSKTGENVMYDLEDR
;
A
#
# COMPACT_ATOMS: atom_id res chain seq x y z
N LEU A 1 2.87 -3.89 5.78
CA LEU A 1 3.24 -3.92 7.20
C LEU A 1 3.01 -5.33 7.69
N ASP A 2 3.91 -5.90 8.49
CA ASP A 2 3.71 -7.24 9.03
C ASP A 2 2.44 -7.33 9.87
N LEU A 3 1.83 -8.52 9.97
CA LEU A 3 0.59 -8.70 10.71
C LEU A 3 0.71 -8.36 12.20
N PRO A 4 1.75 -8.82 12.95
CA PRO A 4 1.96 -8.46 14.35
C PRO A 4 2.22 -6.96 14.56
N ASP A 5 2.74 -6.28 13.54
CA ASP A 5 3.08 -4.85 13.57
C ASP A 5 1.89 -3.96 13.21
N GLY A 6 0.71 -4.55 12.96
CA GLY A 6 -0.52 -3.83 12.67
C GLY A 6 -0.98 -3.89 11.21
N GLY A 7 -0.38 -4.74 10.39
CA GLY A 7 -0.80 -5.04 9.02
C GLY A 7 -2.14 -5.79 8.92
N HIS A 8 -2.46 -6.28 7.72
CA HIS A 8 -3.68 -7.07 7.48
C HIS A 8 -3.35 -8.37 6.76
N ILE A 9 -4.10 -9.44 7.03
CA ILE A 9 -3.85 -10.77 6.45
C ILE A 9 -3.86 -10.79 4.91
N SER A 10 -4.65 -9.92 4.28
CA SER A 10 -4.71 -9.80 2.82
C SER A 10 -3.47 -9.18 2.20
N HIS A 11 -2.57 -8.58 2.99
CA HIS A 11 -1.31 -8.00 2.49
C HIS A 11 -0.18 -9.02 2.39
N GLY A 12 -0.41 -10.25 2.87
CA GLY A 12 0.61 -11.28 3.00
C GLY A 12 0.72 -11.77 4.44
N LEU A 13 0.74 -13.09 4.63
CA LEU A 13 1.00 -13.72 5.90
C LEU A 13 1.65 -15.09 5.64
N MET A 14 2.89 -15.22 6.07
CA MET A 14 3.65 -16.45 6.01
C MET A 14 4.18 -16.77 7.41
N ALA A 15 3.85 -17.95 7.92
CA ALA A 15 4.56 -18.54 9.05
C ALA A 15 5.77 -19.34 8.53
N GLN A 16 6.73 -19.66 9.41
CA GLN A 16 8.04 -20.26 9.06
C GLN A 16 8.05 -21.33 7.95
N LYS A 17 7.02 -22.17 7.87
CA LYS A 17 6.91 -23.23 6.84
C LYS A 17 5.55 -23.25 6.12
N LYS A 18 4.69 -22.25 6.34
CA LYS A 18 3.32 -22.27 5.82
C LYS A 18 2.87 -20.88 5.39
N ARG A 19 2.46 -20.78 4.13
CA ARG A 19 1.73 -19.62 3.58
C ARG A 19 0.29 -19.68 4.11
N LEU A 20 -0.12 -18.66 4.85
CA LEU A 20 -1.40 -18.64 5.57
C LEU A 20 -2.46 -17.79 4.85
N SER A 21 -2.04 -16.73 4.17
CA SER A 21 -2.96 -15.93 3.35
C SER A 21 -2.93 -16.36 1.89
N ALA A 22 -4.05 -16.18 1.19
CA ALA A 22 -4.10 -16.36 -0.26
C ALA A 22 -3.04 -15.50 -0.97
N ALA A 23 -2.80 -14.27 -0.48
CA ALA A 23 -1.76 -13.39 -0.99
C ALA A 23 -0.38 -14.07 -0.95
N SER A 24 0.04 -14.65 0.18
CA SER A 24 1.31 -15.36 0.26
C SER A 24 1.31 -16.73 -0.43
N ILE A 25 0.14 -17.32 -0.72
CA ILE A 25 0.03 -18.56 -1.50
C ILE A 25 0.32 -18.29 -2.98
N PHE A 26 -0.36 -17.29 -3.56
CA PHE A 26 -0.29 -17.00 -5.00
C PHE A 26 0.85 -16.04 -5.37
N PHE A 27 1.33 -15.23 -4.42
CA PHE A 27 2.39 -14.25 -4.64
C PHE A 27 3.52 -14.43 -3.65
N GLU A 28 4.70 -13.91 -4.00
CA GLU A 28 5.81 -13.76 -3.07
C GLU A 28 5.63 -12.49 -2.26
N THR A 29 5.64 -12.61 -0.94
CA THR A 29 5.38 -11.50 -0.02
C THR A 29 6.55 -11.36 0.94
N LEU A 30 7.07 -10.13 1.07
CA LEU A 30 8.07 -9.77 2.09
C LEU A 30 7.47 -8.67 2.98
N PRO A 31 7.34 -8.90 4.30
CA PRO A 31 6.85 -7.87 5.21
C PRO A 31 7.88 -6.75 5.40
N TYR A 32 7.39 -5.57 5.77
CA TYR A 32 8.17 -4.51 6.39
C TYR A 32 7.62 -4.25 7.79
N HIS A 33 8.45 -3.68 8.65
CA HIS A 33 8.22 -3.65 10.09
C HIS A 33 8.12 -2.24 10.66
N VAL A 34 7.63 -2.16 11.90
CA VAL A 34 7.84 -0.96 12.73
C VAL A 34 9.20 -1.02 13.42
N ASN A 35 9.77 0.14 13.68
CA ASN A 35 10.86 0.29 14.64
C ASN A 35 10.28 0.01 16.05
N MET A 36 10.79 -1.03 16.73
CA MET A 36 10.25 -1.51 18.01
C MET A 36 10.34 -0.48 19.15
N GLU A 37 11.29 0.46 19.10
CA GLU A 37 11.47 1.47 20.14
C GLU A 37 10.44 2.60 20.00
N THR A 38 10.16 3.01 18.76
CA THR A 38 9.26 4.14 18.48
C THR A 38 7.83 3.72 18.16
N GLY A 39 7.61 2.46 17.77
CA GLY A 39 6.35 1.95 17.25
C GLY A 39 5.94 2.56 15.90
N LEU A 40 6.85 3.24 15.21
CA LEU A 40 6.61 3.84 13.89
C LEU A 40 7.11 2.94 12.78
N ILE A 41 6.49 2.98 11.59
CA ILE A 41 7.00 2.24 10.42
C ILE A 41 8.44 2.65 10.16
N ASP A 42 9.33 1.67 10.01
CA ASP A 42 10.72 1.92 9.64
C ASP A 42 10.83 2.07 8.12
N TYR A 43 10.65 3.31 7.65
CA TYR A 43 10.69 3.62 6.23
C TYR A 43 12.07 3.43 5.60
N ASP A 44 13.14 3.54 6.39
CA ASP A 44 14.50 3.39 5.90
C ASP A 44 14.82 1.91 5.69
N GLU A 45 14.38 1.04 6.61
CA GLU A 45 14.49 -0.40 6.43
C GLU A 45 13.57 -0.93 5.33
N LEU A 46 12.36 -0.37 5.20
CA LEU A 46 11.49 -0.62 4.06
C LEU A 46 12.19 -0.26 2.74
N GLU A 47 12.85 0.90 2.65
CA GLU A 47 13.57 1.30 1.43
C GLU A 47 14.71 0.34 1.08
N LYS A 48 15.53 -0.06 2.07
CA LYS A 48 16.61 -1.03 1.86
C LYS A 48 16.06 -2.39 1.42
N SER A 49 15.00 -2.87 2.06
CA SER A 49 14.36 -4.14 1.75
C SER A 49 13.77 -4.13 0.34
N ALA A 50 13.10 -3.04 -0.06
CA ALA A 50 12.53 -2.88 -1.40
C ALA A 50 13.61 -2.92 -2.49
N LYS A 51 14.79 -2.32 -2.27
CA LYS A 51 15.92 -2.38 -3.22
C LYS A 51 16.41 -3.81 -3.47
N ASN A 52 16.40 -4.63 -2.43
CA ASN A 52 16.87 -6.02 -2.51
C ASN A 52 15.80 -6.96 -3.05
N PHE A 53 14.56 -6.81 -2.59
CA PHE A 53 13.43 -7.67 -2.94
C PHE A 53 12.82 -7.35 -4.31
N LYS A 54 12.90 -6.09 -4.75
CA LYS A 54 12.34 -5.59 -6.02
C LYS A 54 10.85 -5.94 -6.18
N PRO A 55 9.99 -5.45 -5.27
CA PRO A 55 8.56 -5.77 -5.33
C PRO A 55 7.91 -5.17 -6.58
N ASP A 56 6.93 -5.87 -7.16
CA ASP A 56 6.06 -5.25 -8.18
C ASP A 56 5.06 -4.27 -7.55
N ILE A 57 4.67 -4.51 -6.30
CA ILE A 57 3.69 -3.71 -5.56
C ILE A 57 4.16 -3.48 -4.12
N ILE A 58 4.09 -2.23 -3.65
CA ILE A 58 4.24 -1.87 -2.24
C ILE A 58 2.86 -1.50 -1.68
N ILE A 59 2.47 -2.12 -0.57
CA ILE A 59 1.17 -1.87 0.07
C ILE A 59 1.34 -0.90 1.26
N ALA A 60 0.68 0.25 1.17
CA ALA A 60 0.53 1.24 2.23
C ALA A 60 -0.87 1.14 2.86
N GLY A 61 -1.03 0.22 3.82
CA GLY A 61 -2.30 -0.03 4.48
C GLY A 61 -2.11 -0.76 5.81
N VAL A 62 -3.02 -0.51 6.75
CA VAL A 62 -2.88 -0.94 8.15
C VAL A 62 -4.24 -1.25 8.76
N THR A 63 -4.25 -2.18 9.71
CA THR A 63 -5.40 -2.54 10.55
C THR A 63 -5.29 -1.89 11.93
N SER A 64 -4.12 -1.99 12.56
CA SER A 64 -3.89 -1.62 13.96
C SER A 64 -2.63 -0.78 14.09
N TYR A 65 -2.66 0.40 13.46
CA TYR A 65 -1.57 1.36 13.50
C TYR A 65 -2.13 2.77 13.76
N PRO A 66 -1.78 3.43 14.89
CA PRO A 66 -2.46 4.64 15.35
C PRO A 66 -1.95 5.95 14.71
N ARG A 67 -1.04 5.86 13.73
CA ARG A 67 -0.45 7.03 13.06
C ARG A 67 -0.88 7.09 11.59
N THR A 68 -0.87 8.30 11.03
CA THR A 68 -1.02 8.50 9.59
C THR A 68 0.20 7.96 8.85
N LEU A 69 -0.02 7.40 7.67
CA LEU A 69 1.07 6.93 6.81
C LEU A 69 1.72 8.09 6.06
N ASP A 70 3.03 8.03 5.88
CA ASP A 70 3.76 8.95 5.00
C ASP A 70 3.70 8.43 3.56
N TYR A 71 2.58 8.74 2.89
CA TYR A 71 2.36 8.32 1.49
C TYR A 71 3.40 8.88 0.52
N LYS A 72 3.99 10.04 0.84
CA LYS A 72 5.06 10.63 0.04
C LYS A 72 6.33 9.80 0.15
N ARG A 73 6.70 9.37 1.36
CA ARG A 73 7.84 8.46 1.56
C ARG A 73 7.63 7.12 0.87
N PHE A 74 6.44 6.53 0.98
CA PHE A 74 6.07 5.33 0.22
C PHE A 74 6.21 5.54 -1.30
N ARG A 75 5.76 6.68 -1.83
CA ARG A 75 5.86 6.99 -3.27
C ARG A 75 7.31 7.04 -3.73
N THR A 76 8.18 7.69 -2.97
CA THR A 76 9.61 7.76 -3.29
C THR A 76 10.23 6.37 -3.32
N ILE A 77 9.89 5.51 -2.37
CA ILE A 77 10.40 4.13 -2.30
C ILE A 77 9.88 3.32 -3.50
N ALA A 78 8.58 3.37 -3.78
CA ALA A 78 7.99 2.67 -4.92
C ALA A 78 8.59 3.12 -6.26
N GLN A 79 8.85 4.42 -6.44
CA GLN A 79 9.53 4.93 -7.63
C GLN A 79 10.97 4.40 -7.76
N ALA A 80 11.69 4.30 -6.64
CA ALA A 80 13.06 3.80 -6.64
C ALA A 80 13.17 2.31 -7.01
N SER A 81 12.11 1.53 -6.74
CA SER A 81 12.03 0.09 -7.08
C SER A 81 11.18 -0.21 -8.33
N ASP A 82 10.72 0.81 -9.06
CA ASP A 82 9.77 0.71 -10.19
C ASP A 82 8.49 -0.09 -9.86
N SER A 83 8.02 0.03 -8.61
CA SER A 83 6.85 -0.66 -8.09
C SER A 83 5.59 0.20 -8.21
N TYR A 84 4.44 -0.45 -8.30
CA TYR A 84 3.16 0.21 -8.02
C TYR A 84 3.02 0.50 -6.53
N LEU A 85 2.47 1.67 -6.20
CA LEU A 85 2.06 1.98 -4.84
C LEU A 85 0.54 1.76 -4.69
N MET A 86 0.17 0.80 -3.85
CA MET A 86 -1.22 0.50 -3.52
C MET A 86 -1.52 0.94 -2.08
N ALA A 87 -2.53 1.79 -1.88
CA ALA A 87 -3.09 2.03 -0.55
C ALA A 87 -4.25 1.08 -0.26
N ASP A 88 -4.29 0.55 0.97
CA ASP A 88 -5.50 -0.03 1.55
C ASP A 88 -5.97 0.88 2.69
N MET A 89 -6.97 1.71 2.40
CA MET A 89 -7.49 2.72 3.32
C MET A 89 -8.71 2.22 4.11
N SER A 90 -8.95 0.92 4.19
CA SER A 90 -10.17 0.34 4.75
C SER A 90 -10.55 0.89 6.12
N HIS A 91 -9.58 1.09 7.03
CA HIS A 91 -9.84 1.61 8.38
C HIS A 91 -10.08 3.13 8.42
N ILE A 92 -9.62 3.87 7.42
CA ILE A 92 -9.57 5.34 7.46
C ILE A 92 -10.39 6.01 6.36
N SER A 93 -11.08 5.25 5.51
CA SER A 93 -11.79 5.77 4.33
C SER A 93 -12.84 6.84 4.65
N GLY A 94 -13.54 6.74 5.78
CA GLY A 94 -14.46 7.80 6.21
C GLY A 94 -13.74 9.08 6.64
N LEU A 95 -12.57 8.96 7.26
CA LEU A 95 -11.75 10.10 7.68
C LEU A 95 -11.12 10.80 6.46
N VAL A 96 -10.66 10.03 5.47
CA VAL A 96 -10.19 10.54 4.17
C VAL A 96 -11.33 11.28 3.46
N ALA A 97 -12.52 10.67 3.38
CA ALA A 97 -13.68 11.27 2.72
C ALA A 97 -14.14 12.59 3.39
N ALA A 98 -13.98 12.69 4.72
CA ALA A 98 -14.27 13.90 5.47
C ALA A 98 -13.15 14.96 5.40
N GLY A 99 -12.00 14.65 4.81
CA GLY A 99 -10.85 15.57 4.69
C GLY A 99 -10.14 15.87 6.01
N VAL A 100 -10.28 15.01 7.03
CA VAL A 100 -9.70 15.25 8.37
C VAL A 100 -8.33 14.61 8.58
N ILE A 101 -7.86 13.82 7.61
CA ILE A 101 -6.52 13.22 7.56
C ILE A 101 -5.97 13.27 6.13
N PRO A 102 -4.65 13.10 5.92
CA PRO A 102 -4.05 13.06 4.59
C PRO A 102 -4.68 11.99 3.68
N SER A 103 -4.85 12.34 2.41
CA SER A 103 -5.46 11.46 1.41
C SER A 103 -4.39 10.61 0.70
N PRO A 104 -4.56 9.28 0.57
CA PRO A 104 -3.66 8.43 -0.21
C PRO A 104 -3.73 8.74 -1.72
N PHE A 105 -4.84 9.32 -2.18
CA PHE A 105 -5.08 9.58 -3.60
C PHE A 105 -4.09 10.57 -4.22
N GLU A 106 -3.32 11.33 -3.44
CA GLU A 106 -2.28 12.21 -3.99
C GLU A 106 -1.09 11.41 -4.53
N TYR A 107 -0.77 10.26 -3.93
CA TYR A 107 0.49 9.54 -4.17
C TYR A 107 0.33 8.15 -4.77
N CYS A 108 -0.77 7.45 -4.44
CA CYS A 108 -0.93 6.04 -4.78
C CYS A 108 -1.45 5.85 -6.21
N ASP A 109 -1.00 4.77 -6.85
CA ASP A 109 -1.45 4.36 -8.18
C ASP A 109 -2.81 3.65 -8.11
N VAL A 110 -3.00 2.85 -7.05
CA VAL A 110 -4.22 2.12 -6.73
C VAL A 110 -4.62 2.41 -5.29
N VAL A 111 -5.92 2.60 -5.03
CA VAL A 111 -6.48 2.73 -3.68
C VAL A 111 -7.63 1.75 -3.53
N THR A 112 -7.51 0.85 -2.56
CA THR A 112 -8.57 -0.09 -2.18
C THR A 112 -9.18 0.30 -0.86
N SER A 113 -10.46 -0.04 -0.66
CA SER A 113 -11.12 0.17 0.63
C SER A 113 -12.32 -0.73 0.80
N THR A 114 -12.59 -1.12 2.04
CA THR A 114 -13.93 -1.54 2.45
C THR A 114 -14.87 -0.34 2.61
N THR A 115 -16.18 -0.55 2.45
CA THR A 115 -17.19 0.51 2.59
C THR A 115 -17.86 0.55 3.98
N HIS A 116 -17.70 -0.48 4.81
CA HIS A 116 -18.47 -0.67 6.05
C HIS A 116 -17.84 -0.13 7.34
N LYS A 117 -16.56 0.25 7.33
CA LYS A 117 -15.84 0.71 8.53
C LYS A 117 -16.11 2.19 8.82
N THR A 118 -15.09 3.03 8.84
CA THR A 118 -15.26 4.48 9.10
C THR A 118 -16.10 5.17 8.03
N LEU A 119 -16.19 4.62 6.81
CA LEU A 119 -17.10 5.10 5.76
C LEU A 119 -18.59 4.80 6.04
N ARG A 120 -18.89 3.87 6.95
CA ARG A 120 -20.24 3.59 7.49
C ARG A 120 -21.31 3.22 6.44
N GLY A 121 -20.89 2.63 5.32
CA GLY A 121 -21.77 2.07 4.28
C GLY A 121 -22.05 0.57 4.48
N PRO A 122 -22.64 -0.10 3.46
CA PRO A 122 -22.88 -1.55 3.48
C PRO A 122 -21.57 -2.34 3.40
N ARG A 123 -21.64 -3.67 3.57
CA ARG A 123 -20.48 -4.57 3.36
C ARG A 123 -20.18 -4.72 1.86
N ALA A 124 -19.21 -3.95 1.38
CA ALA A 124 -18.64 -4.07 0.05
C ALA A 124 -17.15 -3.66 0.07
N GLY A 125 -16.50 -3.86 -1.08
CA GLY A 125 -15.17 -3.35 -1.39
C GLY A 125 -15.22 -2.45 -2.62
N VAL A 126 -14.32 -1.49 -2.68
CA VAL A 126 -14.13 -0.59 -3.83
C VAL A 126 -12.66 -0.54 -4.20
N ILE A 127 -12.39 -0.40 -5.50
CA ILE A 127 -11.06 -0.27 -6.07
C ILE A 127 -11.04 0.98 -6.93
N PHE A 128 -10.17 1.91 -6.59
CA PHE A 128 -9.86 3.10 -7.37
C PHE A 128 -8.48 2.93 -8.01
N TYR A 129 -8.34 3.40 -9.23
CA TYR A 129 -7.08 3.33 -9.98
C TYR A 129 -6.87 4.61 -10.80
N ARG A 130 -5.61 4.94 -11.03
CA ARG A 130 -5.21 6.04 -11.91
C ARG A 130 -5.50 5.71 -13.38
N LYS A 131 -5.86 6.75 -14.14
CA LYS A 131 -5.99 6.73 -15.61
C LYS A 131 -5.19 7.88 -16.20
N GLY A 132 -4.76 7.74 -17.46
CA GLY A 132 -4.04 8.78 -18.19
C GLY A 132 -2.52 8.62 -18.11
N VAL A 133 -1.78 9.74 -18.12
CA VAL A 133 -0.31 9.74 -18.11
C VAL A 133 0.21 9.38 -16.73
N LYS A 134 0.97 8.28 -16.64
CA LYS A 134 1.71 7.83 -15.44
C LYS A 134 2.99 8.63 -15.25
N SER A 135 3.76 8.79 -16.31
CA SER A 135 4.99 9.58 -16.30
C SER A 135 5.34 10.04 -17.71
N VAL A 136 6.26 11.00 -17.80
CA VAL A 136 6.86 11.40 -19.07
C VAL A 136 8.29 10.88 -19.08
N SER A 137 8.64 10.14 -20.13
CA SER A 137 9.97 9.57 -20.30
C SER A 137 11.01 10.69 -20.50
N LYS A 138 12.30 10.34 -20.41
CA LYS A 138 13.40 11.27 -20.70
C LYS A 138 13.37 11.80 -22.16
N THR A 139 12.72 11.06 -23.06
CA THR A 139 12.54 11.42 -24.48
C THR A 139 11.29 12.26 -24.73
N GLY A 140 10.49 12.55 -23.69
CA GLY A 140 9.24 13.31 -23.82
C GLY A 140 8.02 12.46 -24.16
N GLU A 141 8.15 11.13 -24.19
CA GLU A 141 7.04 10.22 -24.48
C GLU A 141 6.19 9.99 -23.23
N ASN A 142 4.88 10.04 -23.39
CA ASN A 142 3.95 9.74 -22.32
C ASN A 142 3.91 8.23 -22.05
N VAL A 143 4.30 7.83 -20.84
CA VAL A 143 4.02 6.51 -20.30
C VAL A 143 2.63 6.56 -19.70
N MET A 144 1.70 5.76 -20.24
CA MET A 144 0.32 5.71 -19.78
C MET A 144 0.14 4.69 -18.65
N TYR A 145 -0.87 4.89 -17.82
CA TYR A 145 -1.40 3.81 -16.99
C TYR A 145 -2.12 2.78 -17.87
N ASP A 146 -1.92 1.49 -17.59
CA ASP A 146 -2.56 0.35 -18.26
C ASP A 146 -3.39 -0.53 -17.29
N LEU A 147 -3.79 0.04 -16.14
CA LEU A 147 -4.44 -0.67 -15.04
C LEU A 147 -5.85 -1.19 -15.36
N GLU A 148 -6.48 -0.71 -16.43
CA GLU A 148 -7.82 -1.14 -16.86
C GLU A 148 -7.82 -2.36 -17.78
N ASP A 149 -6.67 -2.68 -18.38
CA ASP A 149 -6.52 -3.74 -19.36
C ASP A 149 -5.89 -5.02 -18.76
N ARG A 150 -5.63 -5.02 -17.44
CA ARG A 150 -4.93 -6.08 -16.71
C ARG A 150 -5.81 -6.83 -15.72
#